data_AF-A0A844I6Q1-F1
#
_entry.id   AF-A0A844I6Q1-F1
#
_cell.length_a   1.000
_cell.length_b   1.000
_cell.length_c   1.000
_cell.angle_alpha   90.00
_cell.angle_beta   90.00
_cell.angle_gamma   90.00
#
_symmetry.space_group_name_H-M   'P 1'
#
loop_
_entity.id
_entity.type
_entity.pdbx_description
1 polymer ?
#
loop_
_entity_poly.entity_id
_entity_poly.type
_entity_poly.pdbx_seq_one_letter_code
_entity_poly.pdbx_strand_id
1 'polypeptide(L)'
;MEHYASLTAWILGSLGGAGFIVVALSSWLGRVWATRLMDNQRHSHQQELEELRSNLRAKNNEQLVSIRKDYEIFKETHLREHNDKLLIYRACLDIVASLLAKIELTALGKRAGLTAEEQEAFETERLRLFAYLAMLAPQEVMDANDNLIDMLLALIYDGKGTTWKSIREAALKLTNSMRADIGINKKAVSYNGVR
;
A
#
# COMPACT_ATOMS: atom_id res chain seq x y z
N MET A 1 -68.48 45.26 -69.93
CA MET A 1 -67.08 45.27 -69.42
C MET A 1 -67.01 44.89 -67.94
N GLU A 2 -68.00 45.25 -67.10
CA GLU A 2 -67.97 44.96 -65.65
C GLU A 2 -68.12 43.47 -65.26
N HIS A 3 -68.88 42.68 -66.02
CA HIS A 3 -69.11 41.26 -65.71
C HIS A 3 -67.89 40.34 -65.90
N TYR A 4 -66.93 40.72 -66.74
CA TYR A 4 -65.72 39.92 -66.96
C TYR A 4 -64.67 40.19 -65.87
N ALA A 5 -64.58 41.43 -65.39
CA ALA A 5 -63.69 41.83 -64.30
C ALA A 5 -64.04 41.13 -62.98
N SER A 6 -65.34 40.96 -62.69
CA SER A 6 -65.79 40.23 -61.51
C SER A 6 -65.48 38.74 -61.63
N LEU A 7 -65.75 38.10 -62.76
CA LEU A 7 -65.44 36.67 -62.95
C LEU A 7 -63.94 36.37 -62.81
N THR A 8 -63.07 37.23 -63.36
CA THR A 8 -61.62 37.12 -63.18
C THR A 8 -61.18 37.34 -61.74
N ALA A 9 -61.82 38.25 -60.99
CA ALA A 9 -61.53 38.49 -59.58
C ALA A 9 -61.95 37.30 -58.69
N TRP A 10 -63.06 36.63 -59.01
CA TRP A 10 -63.51 35.42 -58.31
C TRP A 10 -62.61 34.21 -58.61
N ILE A 11 -62.12 34.06 -59.84
CA ILE A 11 -61.18 32.99 -60.23
C ILE A 11 -59.79 33.24 -59.64
N LEU A 12 -59.30 34.49 -59.68
CA LEU A 12 -58.02 34.86 -59.04
C LEU A 12 -58.12 34.81 -57.50
N GLY A 13 -59.27 35.15 -56.93
CA GLY A 13 -59.53 35.04 -55.50
C GLY A 13 -59.60 33.59 -55.01
N SER A 14 -60.18 32.68 -55.80
CA SER A 14 -60.25 31.25 -55.45
C SER A 14 -58.92 30.52 -55.64
N LEU A 15 -58.16 30.83 -56.70
CA LEU A 15 -56.79 30.32 -56.88
C LEU A 15 -55.82 30.90 -55.85
N GLY A 16 -55.90 32.20 -55.55
CA GLY A 16 -55.07 32.85 -54.53
C GLY A 16 -55.39 32.37 -53.11
N GLY A 17 -56.68 32.16 -52.79
CA GLY A 17 -57.13 31.63 -51.52
C GLY A 17 -56.73 30.16 -51.31
N ALA A 18 -56.85 29.31 -52.34
CA ALA A 18 -56.40 27.93 -52.28
C ALA A 18 -54.87 27.83 -52.11
N GLY A 19 -54.10 28.66 -52.83
CA GLY A 19 -52.65 28.75 -52.65
C GLY A 19 -52.25 29.16 -51.24
N PHE A 20 -52.94 30.15 -50.66
CA PHE A 20 -52.72 30.58 -49.28
C PHE A 20 -53.01 29.47 -48.27
N ILE A 21 -54.10 28.72 -48.44
CA ILE A 21 -54.44 27.57 -47.57
C ILE A 21 -53.36 26.49 -47.64
N VAL A 22 -52.90 26.14 -48.84
CA VAL A 22 -51.82 25.14 -49.00
C VAL A 22 -50.54 25.60 -48.33
N VAL A 23 -50.12 26.86 -48.54
CA VAL A 23 -48.91 27.42 -47.90
C VAL A 23 -49.04 27.45 -46.37
N ALA A 24 -50.21 27.85 -45.85
CA ALA A 24 -50.47 27.89 -44.41
C ALA A 24 -50.45 26.48 -43.79
N LEU A 25 -51.07 25.49 -44.42
CA LEU A 25 -51.06 24.10 -43.97
C LEU A 25 -49.67 23.48 -44.07
N SER A 26 -48.92 23.72 -45.14
CA SER A 26 -47.53 23.26 -45.29
C SER A 26 -46.62 23.87 -44.22
N SER A 27 -46.78 25.16 -43.90
CA SER A 27 -46.02 25.81 -42.82
C SER A 27 -46.38 25.23 -41.45
N TRP A 28 -47.65 24.91 -41.21
CA TRP A 28 -48.10 24.33 -39.94
C TRP A 28 -47.59 22.90 -39.77
N LEU A 29 -47.72 22.07 -40.81
CA LEU A 29 -47.16 20.72 -40.85
C LEU A 29 -45.64 20.76 -40.62
N GLY A 30 -44.92 21.61 -41.35
CA GLY A 30 -43.47 21.77 -41.17
C GLY A 30 -43.09 22.09 -39.72
N ARG A 31 -43.85 22.97 -39.05
CA ARG A 31 -43.64 23.30 -37.63
C ARG A 31 -43.91 22.10 -36.72
N VAL A 32 -45.01 21.36 -36.92
CA VAL A 32 -45.35 20.18 -36.12
C VAL A 32 -44.31 19.06 -36.28
N TRP A 33 -43.87 18.79 -37.50
CA TRP A 33 -42.84 17.79 -37.78
C TRP A 33 -41.48 18.21 -37.22
N ALA A 34 -41.11 19.48 -37.33
CA ALA A 34 -39.88 20.01 -36.73
C ALA A 34 -39.88 19.90 -35.20
N THR A 35 -40.98 20.28 -34.54
CA THR A 35 -41.12 20.15 -33.09
C THR A 35 -41.06 18.68 -32.66
N ARG A 36 -41.79 17.78 -33.33
CA ARG A 36 -41.80 16.36 -33.02
C ARG A 36 -40.43 15.70 -33.21
N LEU A 37 -39.72 16.05 -34.28
CA LEU A 37 -38.37 15.56 -34.53
C LEU A 37 -37.41 16.05 -33.44
N MET A 38 -37.48 17.34 -33.08
CA MET A 38 -36.64 17.93 -32.05
C MET A 38 -36.91 17.34 -30.66
N ASP A 39 -38.18 17.10 -30.32
CA ASP A 39 -38.55 16.46 -29.05
C ASP A 39 -38.05 15.01 -29.00
N ASN A 40 -38.18 14.25 -30.09
CA ASN A 40 -37.65 12.89 -30.16
C ASN A 40 -36.12 12.84 -30.04
N GLN A 41 -35.41 13.75 -30.71
CA GLN A 41 -33.94 13.86 -30.59
C GLN A 41 -33.52 14.27 -29.17
N ARG A 42 -34.24 15.21 -28.54
CA ARG A 42 -34.00 15.60 -27.14
C ARG A 42 -34.19 14.44 -26.18
N HIS A 43 -35.26 13.65 -26.36
CA HIS A 43 -35.49 12.46 -25.55
C HIS A 43 -34.40 11.41 -25.75
N SER A 44 -33.97 11.14 -26.99
CA SER A 44 -32.85 10.22 -27.27
C SER A 44 -31.56 10.68 -26.59
N HIS A 45 -31.19 11.95 -26.73
CA HIS A 45 -29.99 12.48 -26.10
C HIS A 45 -30.07 12.49 -24.57
N GLN A 46 -31.26 12.72 -23.99
CA GLN A 46 -31.45 12.61 -22.54
C GLN A 46 -31.22 11.18 -22.05
N GLN A 47 -31.75 10.18 -22.77
CA GLN A 47 -31.53 8.77 -22.46
C GLN A 47 -30.05 8.39 -22.58
N GLU A 48 -29.39 8.76 -23.67
CA GLU A 48 -27.95 8.53 -23.87
C GLU A 48 -27.10 9.17 -22.75
N LEU A 49 -27.46 10.38 -22.30
CA LEU A 49 -26.79 11.06 -21.19
C LEU A 49 -27.01 10.34 -19.85
N GLU A 50 -28.22 9.84 -19.59
CA GLU A 50 -28.50 9.05 -18.38
C GLU A 50 -27.76 7.71 -18.40
N GLU A 51 -27.75 7.01 -19.53
CA GLU A 51 -27.00 5.77 -19.71
C GLU A 51 -25.50 6.00 -19.53
N LEU A 52 -24.94 7.04 -20.16
CA LEU A 52 -23.53 7.38 -20.02
C LEU A 52 -23.20 7.74 -18.57
N ARG A 53 -24.02 8.54 -17.90
CA ARG A 53 -23.84 8.88 -16.48
C ARG A 53 -23.93 7.65 -15.58
N SER A 54 -24.88 6.76 -15.84
CA SER A 54 -25.05 5.49 -15.12
C SER A 54 -23.82 4.60 -15.29
N ASN A 55 -23.37 4.40 -16.53
CA ASN A 55 -22.19 3.62 -16.86
C ASN A 55 -20.92 4.20 -16.25
N LEU A 56 -20.75 5.53 -16.28
CA LEU A 56 -19.61 6.20 -15.64
C LEU A 56 -19.65 6.02 -14.12
N ARG A 57 -20.82 6.15 -13.49
CA ARG A 57 -20.98 5.91 -12.04
C ARG A 57 -20.69 4.46 -11.67
N ALA A 58 -21.17 3.49 -12.47
CA ALA A 58 -20.91 2.08 -12.25
C ALA A 58 -19.41 1.77 -12.35
N LYS A 59 -18.74 2.23 -13.41
CA LYS A 59 -17.29 2.07 -13.60
C LYS A 59 -16.49 2.76 -12.49
N ASN A 60 -16.88 3.96 -12.10
CA ASN A 60 -16.21 4.69 -11.01
C ASN A 60 -16.35 3.93 -9.69
N ASN A 61 -17.56 3.46 -9.36
CA ASN A 61 -17.80 2.69 -8.14
C ASN A 61 -17.02 1.36 -8.15
N GLU A 62 -16.98 0.67 -9.29
CA GLU A 62 -16.17 -0.54 -9.46
C GLU A 62 -14.68 -0.27 -9.21
N GLN A 63 -14.12 0.80 -9.81
CA GLN A 63 -12.73 1.21 -9.59
C GLN A 63 -12.46 1.60 -8.12
N LEU A 64 -13.38 2.31 -7.48
CA LEU A 64 -13.24 2.66 -6.06
C LEU A 64 -13.24 1.41 -5.17
N VAL A 65 -14.12 0.45 -5.47
CA VAL A 65 -14.16 -0.82 -4.74
C VAL A 65 -12.87 -1.62 -4.95
N SER A 66 -12.34 -1.68 -6.17
CA SER A 66 -11.09 -2.40 -6.44
C SER A 66 -9.90 -1.74 -5.74
N ILE A 67 -9.74 -0.42 -5.87
CA ILE A 67 -8.66 0.33 -5.22
C ILE A 67 -8.72 0.18 -3.71
N ARG A 68 -9.92 0.28 -3.12
CA ARG A 68 -10.10 0.10 -1.68
C ARG A 68 -9.71 -1.31 -1.24
N LYS A 69 -10.10 -2.33 -2.00
CA LYS A 69 -9.73 -3.72 -1.72
C LYS A 69 -8.22 -3.89 -1.76
N ASP A 70 -7.56 -3.40 -2.80
CA ASP A 70 -6.11 -3.50 -2.95
C ASP A 70 -5.38 -2.76 -1.83
N TYR A 71 -5.89 -1.59 -1.43
CA TYR A 71 -5.37 -0.82 -0.30
C TYR A 71 -5.49 -1.58 1.02
N GLU A 72 -6.65 -2.19 1.32
CA GLU A 72 -6.83 -2.96 2.55
C GLU A 72 -5.92 -4.20 2.58
N ILE A 73 -5.80 -4.93 1.46
CA ILE A 73 -4.88 -6.07 1.35
C ILE A 73 -3.44 -5.61 1.58
N PHE A 74 -3.01 -4.56 0.88
CA PHE A 74 -1.65 -4.03 1.04
C PHE A 74 -1.37 -3.61 2.48
N LYS A 75 -2.30 -2.87 3.10
CA LYS A 75 -2.18 -2.44 4.48
C LYS A 75 -2.09 -3.63 5.44
N GLU A 76 -2.94 -4.63 5.28
CA GLU A 76 -2.95 -5.83 6.12
C GLU A 76 -1.64 -6.62 5.97
N THR A 77 -1.21 -6.88 4.74
CA THR A 77 0.04 -7.59 4.45
C THR A 77 1.25 -6.84 5.03
N HIS A 78 1.34 -5.52 4.78
CA HIS A 78 2.47 -4.72 5.25
C HIS A 78 2.53 -4.62 6.78
N LEU A 79 1.38 -4.45 7.45
CA LEU A 79 1.32 -4.45 8.91
C LEU A 79 1.70 -5.81 9.50
N ARG A 80 1.28 -6.90 8.85
CA ARG A 80 1.64 -8.25 9.25
C ARG A 80 3.13 -8.51 9.12
N GLU A 81 3.74 -8.15 7.99
CA GLU A 81 5.18 -8.27 7.77
C GLU A 81 5.99 -7.48 8.82
N HIS A 82 5.55 -6.25 9.13
CA HIS A 82 6.19 -5.43 10.16
C HIS A 82 6.09 -6.07 11.55
N ASN A 83 4.92 -6.62 11.89
CA ASN A 83 4.70 -7.32 13.16
C ASN A 83 5.50 -8.63 13.25
N ASP A 84 5.55 -9.42 12.18
CA ASP A 84 6.33 -10.66 12.13
C ASP A 84 7.82 -10.39 12.32
N LYS A 85 8.35 -9.33 11.68
CA LYS A 85 9.73 -8.84 11.88
C LYS A 85 9.99 -8.45 13.35
N LEU A 86 9.07 -7.72 13.97
CA LEU A 86 9.17 -7.34 15.40
C LEU A 86 9.22 -8.58 16.31
N LEU A 87 8.37 -9.58 16.05
CA LEU A 87 8.31 -10.82 16.83
C LEU A 87 9.62 -11.61 16.72
N ILE A 88 10.17 -11.74 15.51
CA ILE A 88 11.42 -12.46 15.28
C ILE A 88 12.59 -11.73 15.94
N TYR A 89 12.70 -10.40 15.80
CA TYR A 89 13.75 -9.65 16.49
C TYR A 89 13.64 -9.71 18.01
N ARG A 90 12.42 -9.75 18.57
CA ARG A 90 12.24 -10.00 20.00
C ARG A 90 12.78 -11.37 20.41
N ALA A 91 12.45 -12.43 19.65
CA ALA A 91 12.98 -13.77 19.92
C ALA A 91 14.51 -13.81 19.82
N CYS A 92 15.10 -13.12 18.84
CA CYS A 92 16.55 -12.98 18.71
C CYS A 92 17.17 -12.27 19.93
N LEU A 93 16.56 -11.18 20.42
CA LEU A 93 17.05 -10.46 21.59
C LEU A 93 16.95 -11.30 22.87
N ASP A 94 15.92 -12.14 23.01
CA ASP A 94 15.80 -13.08 24.14
C ASP A 94 16.94 -14.11 24.11
N ILE A 95 17.31 -14.60 22.91
CA ILE A 95 18.48 -15.49 22.74
C ILE A 95 19.77 -14.75 23.10
N VAL A 96 19.98 -13.54 22.59
CA VAL A 96 21.17 -12.73 22.88
C VAL A 96 21.28 -12.48 24.38
N ALA A 97 20.18 -12.14 25.07
CA ALA A 97 20.17 -11.95 26.52
C ALA A 97 20.58 -13.22 27.27
N SER A 98 20.07 -14.39 26.88
CA SER A 98 20.46 -15.70 27.43
C SER A 98 21.96 -15.96 27.26
N LEU A 99 22.48 -15.78 26.04
CA LEU A 99 23.90 -15.97 25.71
C LEU A 99 24.79 -15.05 26.56
N LEU A 100 24.45 -13.76 26.64
CA LEU A 100 25.21 -12.77 27.40
C LEU A 100 25.21 -13.09 28.91
N ALA A 101 24.08 -13.51 29.47
CA ALA A 101 23.98 -13.86 30.89
C ALA A 101 24.88 -15.05 31.27
N LYS A 102 24.97 -16.07 30.41
CA LYS A 102 25.85 -17.23 30.63
C LYS A 102 27.34 -16.87 30.57
N ILE A 103 27.68 -15.88 29.74
CA ILE A 103 29.06 -15.51 29.41
C ILE A 103 29.62 -14.41 30.32
N GLU A 104 28.78 -13.54 30.91
CA GLU A 104 29.21 -12.37 31.68
C GLU A 104 30.26 -12.72 32.76
N LEU A 105 30.02 -13.76 33.56
CA LEU A 105 30.94 -14.14 34.63
C LEU A 105 32.29 -14.64 34.11
N THR A 106 32.29 -15.30 32.95
CA THR A 106 33.50 -15.75 32.25
C THR A 106 34.26 -14.55 31.69
N ALA A 107 33.57 -13.60 31.04
CA ALA A 107 34.17 -12.37 30.52
C ALA A 107 34.76 -11.47 31.63
N LEU A 108 34.20 -11.53 32.84
CA LEU A 108 34.71 -10.82 34.01
C LEU A 108 35.86 -11.56 34.73
N GLY A 109 36.29 -12.73 34.23
CA GLY A 109 37.32 -13.56 34.86
C GLY A 109 36.91 -14.17 36.20
N LYS A 110 35.61 -14.13 36.54
CA LYS A 110 35.06 -14.70 37.78
C LYS A 110 34.73 -16.18 37.64
N ARG A 111 34.77 -16.70 36.42
CA ARG A 111 34.50 -18.09 36.05
C ARG A 111 35.53 -18.52 35.01
N ALA A 112 36.10 -19.72 35.17
CA ALA A 112 37.12 -20.23 34.26
C ALA A 112 36.61 -20.50 32.83
N GLY A 113 35.32 -20.79 32.69
CA GLY A 113 34.68 -21.10 31.41
C GLY A 113 33.29 -21.71 31.61
N LEU A 114 32.59 -21.94 30.51
CA LEU A 114 31.29 -22.64 30.47
C LEU A 114 31.47 -24.16 30.66
N THR A 115 30.43 -24.84 31.15
CA THR A 115 30.37 -26.31 31.16
C THR A 115 30.14 -26.84 29.74
N ALA A 116 30.36 -28.15 29.52
CA ALA A 116 30.09 -28.77 28.23
C ALA A 116 28.61 -28.64 27.80
N GLU A 117 27.67 -28.78 28.74
CA GLU A 117 26.24 -28.59 28.49
C GLU A 117 25.91 -27.14 28.10
N GLU A 118 26.52 -26.15 28.75
CA GLU A 118 26.33 -24.74 28.40
C GLU A 118 26.96 -24.39 27.05
N GLN A 119 28.07 -25.03 26.67
CA GLN A 119 28.68 -24.89 25.35
C GLN A 119 27.78 -25.47 24.25
N GLU A 120 27.20 -26.65 24.46
CA GLU A 120 26.24 -27.24 23.52
C GLU A 120 24.98 -26.36 23.38
N ALA A 121 24.49 -25.82 24.50
CA ALA A 121 23.38 -24.88 24.49
C ALA A 121 23.73 -23.59 23.74
N PHE A 122 24.96 -23.07 23.91
CA PHE A 122 25.47 -21.92 23.16
C PHE A 122 25.49 -22.18 21.65
N GLU A 123 25.99 -23.34 21.21
CA GLU A 123 26.03 -23.73 19.80
C GLU A 123 24.62 -23.82 19.18
N THR A 124 23.68 -24.38 19.92
CA THR A 124 22.27 -24.45 19.50
C THR A 124 21.64 -23.05 19.41
N GLU A 125 21.87 -22.22 20.42
CA GLU A 125 21.33 -20.86 20.50
C GLU A 125 21.88 -19.96 19.37
N ARG A 126 23.19 -20.01 19.07
CA ARG A 126 23.79 -19.20 18.00
C ARG A 126 23.28 -19.60 16.61
N LEU A 127 23.10 -20.90 16.34
CA LEU A 127 22.57 -21.37 15.06
C LEU A 127 21.11 -20.97 14.89
N ARG A 128 20.32 -21.04 15.97
CA ARG A 128 18.93 -20.58 15.96
C ARG A 128 18.83 -19.08 15.75
N LEU A 129 19.70 -18.29 16.39
CA LEU A 129 19.78 -16.85 16.18
C LEU A 129 20.08 -16.52 14.72
N PHE A 130 21.09 -17.16 14.13
CA PHE A 130 21.44 -17.00 12.71
C PHE A 130 20.26 -17.35 11.79
N ALA A 131 19.61 -18.48 12.02
CA ALA A 131 18.46 -18.92 11.22
C ALA A 131 17.30 -17.91 11.25
N TYR A 132 16.97 -17.38 12.43
CA TYR A 132 15.93 -16.35 12.56
C TYR A 132 16.29 -15.06 11.82
N LEU A 133 17.53 -14.59 11.94
CA LEU A 133 17.96 -13.37 11.29
C LEU A 133 18.02 -13.54 9.76
N ALA A 134 18.57 -14.64 9.27
CA ALA A 134 18.71 -14.91 7.84
C ALA A 134 17.38 -14.91 7.07
N MET A 135 16.24 -15.11 7.75
CA MET A 135 14.92 -15.09 7.10
C MET A 135 14.48 -13.70 6.62
N LEU A 136 14.89 -12.62 7.28
CA LEU A 136 14.29 -11.29 7.07
C LEU A 136 15.20 -10.09 7.36
N ALA A 137 16.34 -10.33 8.01
CA ALA A 137 17.23 -9.27 8.44
C ALA A 137 18.08 -8.77 7.26
N PRO A 138 18.32 -7.45 7.17
CA PRO A 138 19.24 -6.92 6.18
C PRO A 138 20.69 -7.25 6.56
N GLN A 139 21.61 -7.09 5.61
CA GLN A 139 23.01 -7.45 5.79
C GLN A 139 23.65 -6.72 6.98
N GLU A 140 23.27 -5.47 7.25
CA GLU A 140 23.80 -4.70 8.38
C GLU A 140 23.44 -5.30 9.75
N VAL A 141 22.31 -6.01 9.84
CA VAL A 141 21.93 -6.74 11.05
C VAL A 141 22.73 -8.04 11.16
N MET A 142 22.92 -8.74 10.03
CA MET A 142 23.74 -9.95 9.96
C MET A 142 25.20 -9.67 10.35
N ASP A 143 25.81 -8.63 9.79
CA ASP A 143 27.20 -8.25 10.10
C ASP A 143 27.38 -7.87 11.57
N ALA A 144 26.37 -7.21 12.17
CA ALA A 144 26.39 -6.89 13.58
C ALA A 144 26.26 -8.13 14.47
N ASN A 145 25.47 -9.12 14.04
CA ASN A 145 25.37 -10.42 14.70
C ASN A 145 26.69 -11.18 14.61
N ASP A 146 27.29 -11.27 13.43
CA ASP A 146 28.51 -12.03 13.21
C ASP A 146 29.65 -11.46 14.05
N ASN A 147 29.79 -10.14 14.09
CA ASN A 147 30.75 -9.48 14.98
C ASN A 147 30.52 -9.79 16.46
N LEU A 148 29.26 -9.89 16.92
CA LEU A 148 28.98 -10.30 18.31
C LEU A 148 29.37 -11.76 18.52
N ILE A 149 28.90 -12.67 17.65
CA ILE A 149 29.11 -14.11 17.79
C ILE A 149 30.59 -14.49 17.71
N ASP A 150 31.37 -13.86 16.82
CA ASP A 150 32.81 -14.07 16.71
C ASP A 150 33.54 -13.70 18.01
N MET A 151 33.11 -12.62 18.68
CA MET A 151 33.66 -12.26 19.99
C MET A 151 33.32 -13.27 21.07
N LEU A 152 32.11 -13.85 21.05
CA LEU A 152 31.71 -14.89 21.99
C LEU A 152 32.48 -16.19 21.73
N LEU A 153 32.61 -16.62 20.46
CA LEU A 153 33.38 -17.79 20.07
C LEU A 153 34.85 -17.67 20.50
N ALA A 154 35.46 -16.51 20.24
CA ALA A 154 36.85 -16.23 20.65
C ALA A 154 37.04 -16.32 22.17
N LEU A 155 36.04 -15.91 22.97
CA LEU A 155 36.09 -16.01 24.43
C LEU A 155 35.90 -17.45 24.91
N ILE A 156 34.98 -18.20 24.30
CA ILE A 156 34.58 -19.54 24.75
C ILE A 156 35.61 -20.60 24.35
N TYR A 157 36.12 -20.53 23.12
CA TYR A 157 36.93 -21.61 22.52
C TYR A 157 38.39 -21.24 22.34
N ASP A 158 38.69 -20.00 21.94
CA ASP A 158 40.08 -19.60 21.64
C ASP A 158 40.85 -19.11 22.87
N GLY A 159 40.16 -18.90 24.00
CA GLY A 159 40.74 -18.30 25.20
C GLY A 159 41.27 -16.87 24.98
N LYS A 160 40.81 -16.19 23.92
CA LYS A 160 41.22 -14.81 23.64
C LYS A 160 40.51 -13.88 24.61
N GLY A 161 41.27 -12.98 25.23
CA GLY A 161 40.72 -11.96 26.12
C GLY A 161 39.90 -10.94 25.35
N THR A 162 38.58 -10.94 25.54
CA THR A 162 37.69 -9.85 25.16
C THR A 162 37.15 -9.18 26.42
N THR A 163 36.92 -7.86 26.37
CA THR A 163 36.36 -7.15 27.53
C THR A 163 34.84 -7.26 27.52
N TRP A 164 34.23 -7.36 28.71
CA TRP A 164 32.77 -7.31 28.85
C TRP A 164 32.15 -6.05 28.22
N LYS A 165 32.87 -4.93 28.28
CA LYS A 165 32.47 -3.67 27.63
C LYS A 165 32.35 -3.85 26.11
N SER A 166 33.35 -4.44 25.46
CA SER A 166 33.34 -4.67 24.02
C SER A 166 32.23 -5.62 23.58
N ILE A 167 31.99 -6.72 24.33
CA ILE A 167 30.88 -7.66 24.05
C ILE A 167 29.54 -6.90 24.09
N ARG A 168 29.35 -6.07 25.10
CA ARG A 168 28.11 -5.32 25.29
C ARG A 168 27.91 -4.25 24.21
N GLU A 169 28.98 -3.57 23.81
CA GLU A 169 28.95 -2.63 22.68
C GLU A 169 28.55 -3.34 21.38
N ALA A 170 29.05 -4.57 21.14
CA ALA A 170 28.65 -5.38 19.99
C ALA A 170 27.17 -5.79 20.07
N ALA A 171 26.68 -6.23 21.23
CA ALA A 171 25.27 -6.56 21.43
C ALA A 171 24.34 -5.34 21.27
N LEU A 172 24.78 -4.17 21.73
CA LEU A 172 24.06 -2.91 21.56
C LEU A 172 24.07 -2.45 20.10
N LYS A 173 25.17 -2.68 19.37
CA LYS A 173 25.25 -2.42 17.92
C LYS A 173 24.24 -3.29 17.17
N LEU A 174 24.16 -4.59 17.48
CA LEU A 174 23.14 -5.49 16.94
C LEU A 174 21.72 -5.03 17.27
N THR A 175 21.47 -4.63 18.51
CA THR A 175 20.16 -4.10 18.91
C THR A 175 19.80 -2.83 18.13
N ASN A 176 20.76 -1.92 17.93
CA ASN A 176 20.55 -0.69 17.17
C ASN A 176 20.35 -0.94 15.68
N SER A 177 21.03 -1.92 15.06
CA SER A 177 20.79 -2.28 13.66
C SER A 177 19.39 -2.85 13.46
N MET A 178 18.93 -3.74 14.35
CA MET A 178 17.55 -4.24 14.34
C MET A 178 16.53 -3.10 14.50
N ARG A 179 16.78 -2.16 15.43
CA ARG A 179 15.91 -0.98 15.62
C ARG A 179 15.85 -0.08 14.39
N ALA A 180 16.99 0.12 13.72
CA ALA A 180 17.07 0.92 12.51
C ALA A 180 16.26 0.28 11.37
N ASP A 181 16.36 -1.03 11.20
CA ASP A 181 15.59 -1.80 10.21
C ASP A 181 14.08 -1.81 10.50
N ILE A 182 13.66 -1.92 11.77
CA ILE A 182 12.24 -1.79 12.15
C ILE A 182 11.68 -0.40 11.81
N GLY A 183 12.50 0.65 11.92
CA GLY A 183 12.13 2.00 11.53
C GLY A 183 11.24 2.80 12.51
N ILE A 184 10.88 2.25 13.68
CA ILE A 184 10.04 2.95 14.68
C ILE A 184 10.78 4.15 15.30
N ASN A 185 12.04 3.99 15.67
CA ASN A 185 12.86 5.07 16.22
C ASN A 185 14.32 4.92 15.75
N LYS A 186 14.73 5.86 14.90
CA LYS A 186 16.05 5.86 14.24
C LYS A 186 17.19 6.35 15.13
N LYS A 187 16.89 6.86 16.34
CA LYS A 187 17.94 7.27 17.28
C LYS A 187 18.54 6.02 17.93
N ALA A 188 19.85 5.88 17.76
CA ALA A 188 20.62 4.84 18.43
C ALA A 188 20.52 5.00 19.95
N VAL A 189 20.47 3.88 20.64
CA VAL A 189 20.58 3.81 22.10
C VAL A 189 22.04 3.60 22.47
N SER A 190 22.50 4.30 23.49
CA SER A 190 23.81 4.11 24.12
C SER A 190 23.65 3.49 25.50
N TYR A 191 24.62 2.66 25.90
CA TYR A 191 24.74 2.26 27.30
C TYR A 191 25.50 3.35 28.06
N ASN A 192 24.82 4.01 29.00
CA ASN A 192 25.40 5.11 29.81
C ASN A 192 25.68 4.68 31.27
N GLY A 193 25.66 3.37 31.55
CA GLY A 193 26.01 2.86 32.87
C GLY A 193 27.51 2.75 33.07
N VAL A 194 27.94 2.51 34.31
CA VAL A 194 29.35 2.52 34.72
C VAL A 194 29.97 1.12 34.78
N ARG A 195 29.12 0.08 34.87
CA ARG A 195 29.56 -1.31 34.98
C ARG A 195 29.93 -1.88 33.63
#